data_AF-A0A8R1WNC9-F1
#
_entry.id   AF-A0A8R1WNC9-F1
#
_cell.length_a   1.000
_cell.length_b   1.000
_cell.length_c   1.000
_cell.angle_alpha   90.00
_cell.angle_beta   90.00
_cell.angle_gamma   90.00
#
_symmetry.space_group_name_H-M   'P 1'
#
loop_
_entity.id
_entity.type
_entity.pdbx_description
1 polymer ?
#
loop_
_entity_poly.entity_id
_entity_poly.type
_entity_poly.pdbx_seq_one_letter_code
_entity_poly.pdbx_strand_id
1 'polypeptide(L)'
;MPTYELALLLRNMPKPELKTSLKRISHAIFDCGGIIRNIENLGFRPMPYKSTAHGMTHKEANYFIFKIDTPTKAVIDLKEEYKRDVDIVRQRFFKVKEEERKACTLEEELLPPAYREDVQKMIQIGKTQVNRFTYKFKYNSGLDYYPFQK
;
A
#
# COMPACT_ATOMS: atom_id res chain seq x y z
N MET A 1 -3.87 -20.09 -2.71
CA MET A 1 -3.28 -19.54 -1.46
C MET A 1 -2.94 -18.08 -1.72
N PRO A 2 -3.35 -17.13 -0.86
CA PRO A 2 -3.02 -15.72 -1.05
C PRO A 2 -1.52 -15.47 -0.86
N THR A 3 -1.02 -14.48 -1.59
CA THR A 3 0.36 -13.97 -1.51
C THR A 3 0.50 -13.00 -0.34
N TYR A 4 1.51 -13.24 0.50
CA TYR A 4 1.92 -12.35 1.58
C TYR A 4 3.37 -11.91 1.41
N GLU A 5 3.64 -10.70 1.89
CA GLU A 5 4.98 -10.18 2.11
C GLU A 5 5.27 -10.16 3.60
N LEU A 6 6.32 -10.88 3.99
CA LEU A 6 6.81 -10.94 5.34
C LEU A 6 8.07 -10.07 5.44
N ALA A 7 7.92 -8.94 6.13
CA ALA A 7 9.03 -8.05 6.46
C ALA A 7 9.62 -8.44 7.81
N LEU A 8 10.90 -8.80 7.81
CA LEU A 8 11.64 -9.28 8.97
C LEU A 8 12.81 -8.35 9.31
N LEU A 9 12.92 -8.05 10.60
CA LEU A 9 14.07 -7.43 11.21
C LEU A 9 14.75 -8.46 12.10
N LEU A 10 15.95 -8.88 11.69
CA LEU A 10 16.80 -9.76 12.49
C LEU A 10 17.79 -8.92 13.29
N ARG A 11 18.15 -9.39 14.49
CA ARG A 11 19.19 -8.74 15.30
C ARG A 11 20.54 -8.75 14.57
N ASN A 12 21.45 -7.89 15.00
CA ASN A 12 22.82 -7.93 14.49
C ASN A 12 23.48 -9.27 14.89
N MET A 13 23.93 -10.04 13.89
CA MET A 13 24.50 -11.37 14.02
C MET A 13 25.59 -11.59 12.97
N PRO A 14 26.58 -12.45 13.25
CA PRO A 14 27.52 -12.88 12.23
C PRO A 14 26.80 -13.69 11.13
N LYS A 15 27.37 -13.67 9.91
CA LYS A 15 26.82 -14.35 8.72
C LYS A 15 26.38 -15.82 8.94
N PRO A 16 27.13 -16.69 9.66
CA PRO A 16 26.70 -18.07 9.89
C PRO A 16 25.41 -18.15 10.72
N GLU A 17 25.31 -17.39 11.81
CA GLU A 17 24.11 -17.35 12.65
C GLU A 17 22.91 -16.83 11.86
N LEU A 18 23.11 -15.76 11.08
CA LEU A 18 22.07 -15.21 10.22
C LEU A 18 21.52 -16.27 9.24
N LYS A 19 22.42 -17.05 8.61
CA LYS A 19 22.02 -18.16 7.72
C LYS A 19 21.20 -19.21 8.47
N THR A 20 21.57 -19.54 9.71
CA THR A 20 20.81 -20.50 10.52
C THR A 20 19.43 -19.98 10.89
N SER A 21 19.29 -18.71 11.28
CA SER A 21 18.00 -18.10 11.58
C SER A 21 17.12 -18.02 10.34
N LEU A 22 17.65 -17.63 9.17
CA LEU A 22 16.90 -17.63 7.91
C LEU A 22 16.44 -19.03 7.50
N LYS A 23 17.26 -20.06 7.71
CA LYS A 23 16.87 -21.45 7.48
C LYS A 23 15.72 -21.86 8.39
N ARG A 24 15.82 -21.57 9.70
CA ARG A 24 14.75 -21.86 10.67
C ARG A 24 13.43 -21.21 10.27
N ILE A 25 13.46 -19.92 9.91
CA ILE A 25 12.28 -19.18 9.43
C ILE A 25 11.71 -19.84 8.17
N SER A 26 12.58 -20.19 7.22
CA SER A 26 12.16 -20.82 5.96
C SER A 26 11.51 -22.19 6.21
N HIS A 27 12.08 -23.01 7.10
CA HIS A 27 11.51 -24.30 7.47
C HIS A 27 10.13 -24.15 8.11
N ALA A 28 9.95 -23.22 9.05
CA ALA A 28 8.64 -22.96 9.65
C ALA A 28 7.57 -22.59 8.60
N ILE A 29 7.93 -21.81 7.56
CA ILE A 29 7.01 -21.51 6.44
C ILE A 29 6.61 -22.79 5.71
N PHE A 30 7.57 -23.66 5.40
CA PHE A 30 7.32 -24.91 4.70
C PHE A 30 6.50 -25.90 5.54
N ASP A 31 6.77 -26.00 6.85
CA ASP A 31 6.07 -26.90 7.78
C ASP A 31 4.58 -26.52 7.90
N CYS A 32 4.27 -25.23 7.79
CA CYS A 32 2.90 -24.71 7.74
C CYS A 32 2.24 -24.82 6.35
N GLY A 33 2.87 -25.51 5.38
CA GLY A 33 2.38 -25.68 4.01
C GLY A 33 2.48 -24.42 3.15
N GLY A 34 3.38 -23.51 3.51
CA GLY A 34 3.70 -22.30 2.75
C GLY A 34 4.76 -22.51 1.68
N ILE A 35 4.70 -21.72 0.61
CA ILE A 35 5.70 -21.72 -0.45
C ILE A 35 6.40 -20.37 -0.46
N ILE A 36 7.73 -20.36 -0.53
CA ILE A 36 8.53 -19.14 -0.63
C ILE A 36 8.80 -18.84 -2.10
N ARG A 37 8.35 -17.68 -2.59
CA ARG A 37 8.58 -17.20 -3.97
C ARG A 37 9.90 -16.47 -4.12
N ASN A 38 10.20 -15.58 -3.18
CA ASN A 38 11.42 -14.78 -3.22
C ASN A 38 11.90 -14.42 -1.82
N ILE A 39 13.20 -14.26 -1.67
CA ILE A 39 13.86 -13.75 -0.46
C ILE A 39 14.78 -12.62 -0.87
N GLU A 40 14.51 -11.41 -0.39
CA GLU A 40 15.26 -10.21 -0.70
C GLU A 40 15.98 -9.70 0.57
N ASN A 41 17.28 -9.43 0.43
CA ASN A 41 18.10 -8.85 1.50
C ASN A 41 18.26 -7.34 1.25
N LEU A 42 17.71 -6.50 2.13
CA LEU A 42 17.81 -5.04 2.04
C LEU A 42 19.08 -4.49 2.73
N GLY A 43 19.82 -5.37 3.40
CA GLY A 43 21.09 -5.09 4.06
C GLY A 43 20.97 -4.79 5.54
N PHE A 44 22.13 -4.52 6.14
CA PHE A 44 22.26 -4.07 7.52
C PHE A 44 22.10 -2.55 7.58
N ARG A 45 21.13 -2.06 8.35
CA ARG A 45 20.85 -0.63 8.47
C ARG A 45 20.50 -0.25 9.90
N PRO A 46 20.74 1.01 10.31
CA PRO A 46 20.20 1.52 11.56
C PRO A 46 18.68 1.54 11.49
N MET A 47 18.04 1.18 12.60
CA MET A 47 16.59 1.26 12.74
C MET A 47 16.17 2.73 12.89
N PRO A 48 14.99 3.11 12.35
CA PRO A 48 14.50 4.49 12.46
C PRO A 48 14.34 4.96 13.92
N TYR A 49 14.09 4.01 14.83
CA TYR A 49 14.02 4.26 16.26
C TYR A 49 14.48 3.02 17.03
N LYS A 50 14.86 3.23 18.30
CA LYS A 50 15.29 2.15 19.20
C LYS A 50 14.10 1.22 19.50
N SER A 51 14.25 -0.06 19.23
CA SER A 51 13.22 -1.06 19.57
C SER A 51 13.72 -1.99 20.66
N THR A 52 12.92 -2.19 21.70
CA THR A 52 13.16 -3.21 22.72
C THR A 52 12.46 -4.51 22.33
N ALA A 53 13.23 -5.58 22.19
CA ALA A 53 12.73 -6.92 21.92
C ALA A 53 13.54 -7.93 22.74
N HIS A 54 12.88 -8.94 23.31
CA HIS A 54 13.54 -10.01 24.08
C HIS A 54 14.51 -9.51 25.16
N GLY A 55 14.18 -8.41 25.85
CA GLY A 55 15.01 -7.83 26.91
C GLY A 55 16.23 -7.03 26.44
N MET A 56 16.45 -6.91 25.12
CA MET A 56 17.55 -6.13 24.55
C MET A 56 17.03 -4.93 23.76
N THR A 57 17.80 -3.85 23.76
CA THR A 57 17.50 -2.66 22.95
C THR A 57 18.30 -2.72 21.65
N HIS A 58 17.60 -2.84 20.52
CA HIS A 58 18.19 -2.87 19.20
C HIS A 58 18.16 -1.47 18.57
N LYS A 59 19.31 -1.01 18.06
CA LYS A 59 19.46 0.21 17.28
C LYS A 59 19.71 -0.06 15.80
N GLU A 60 20.17 -1.26 15.48
CA GLU A 60 20.54 -1.70 14.14
C GLU A 60 19.98 -3.09 13.90
N ALA A 61 19.61 -3.39 12.66
CA ALA A 61 19.00 -4.67 12.29
C ALA A 61 19.35 -5.04 10.85
N ASN A 62 19.26 -6.34 10.56
CA ASN A 62 19.31 -6.86 9.19
C ASN A 62 17.87 -6.95 8.64
N TYR A 63 17.65 -6.35 7.47
CA TYR A 63 16.34 -6.22 6.85
C TYR A 63 16.14 -7.28 5.77
N PHE A 64 15.08 -8.08 5.90
CA PHE A 64 14.70 -9.09 4.92
C PHE A 64 13.23 -8.96 4.52
N ILE A 65 12.96 -9.21 3.25
CA ILE A 65 11.60 -9.35 2.71
C ILE A 65 11.45 -10.76 2.14
N PHE A 66 10.41 -11.46 2.58
CA PHE A 66 10.02 -12.75 2.07
C PHE A 66 8.69 -12.61 1.34
N LYS A 67 8.65 -13.01 0.07
CA LYS A 67 7.40 -13.16 -0.69
C LYS A 67 6.96 -14.61 -0.57
N ILE A 68 5.82 -14.85 0.08
CA ILE A 68 5.35 -16.19 0.44
C ILE A 68 3.90 -16.39 0.02
N ASP A 69 3.55 -17.62 -0.34
CA ASP A 69 2.17 -18.06 -0.52
C ASP A 69 1.81 -18.96 0.65
N THR A 70 0.89 -18.52 1.50
CA THR A 70 0.48 -19.27 2.69
C THR A 70 -1.02 -19.19 2.90
N PRO A 71 -1.64 -20.20 3.54
CA PRO A 71 -3.02 -20.10 3.98
C PRO A 71 -3.15 -19.08 5.13
N THR A 72 -4.26 -18.34 5.17
CA THR A 72 -4.46 -17.26 6.16
C THR A 72 -4.34 -17.72 7.62
N LYS A 73 -4.75 -18.97 7.91
CA LYS A 73 -4.62 -19.56 9.25
C LYS A 73 -3.15 -19.71 9.67
N ALA A 74 -2.31 -20.25 8.79
CA ALA A 74 -0.88 -20.42 9.03
C ALA A 74 -0.17 -19.09 9.31
N VAL A 75 -0.61 -17.98 8.72
CA VAL A 75 -0.02 -16.65 8.99
C VAL A 75 -0.17 -16.25 10.46
N ILE A 76 -1.29 -16.63 11.10
CA ILE A 76 -1.53 -16.34 12.51
C ILE A 76 -0.55 -17.17 13.37
N ASP A 77 -0.41 -18.46 13.04
CA ASP A 77 0.46 -19.38 13.76
C ASP A 77 1.95 -18.98 13.62
N LEU A 78 2.40 -18.71 12.39
CA LEU A 78 3.75 -18.21 12.09
C LEU A 78 4.05 -16.90 12.81
N LYS A 79 3.07 -16.00 12.88
CA LYS A 79 3.22 -14.75 13.62
C LYS A 79 3.41 -14.99 15.12
N GLU A 80 2.74 -15.96 15.72
CA GLU A 80 2.96 -16.29 17.13
C GLU A 80 4.28 -17.03 17.36
N GLU A 81 4.71 -17.88 16.42
CA GLU A 81 5.99 -18.59 16.47
C GLU A 81 7.18 -17.63 16.39
N TYR A 82 7.21 -16.78 15.36
CA TYR A 82 8.29 -15.81 15.15
C TYR A 82 8.34 -14.69 16.19
N LYS A 83 7.25 -14.45 16.92
CA LYS A 83 7.26 -13.52 18.05
C LYS A 83 8.00 -14.09 19.25
N ARG A 84 8.10 -15.42 19.34
CA ARG A 84 8.83 -16.14 20.41
C ARG A 84 10.31 -16.32 20.05
N ASP A 85 10.67 -16.23 18.78
CA ASP A 85 12.05 -16.34 18.31
C ASP A 85 12.90 -15.13 18.74
N VAL A 86 13.95 -15.38 19.52
CA VAL A 86 14.84 -14.36 20.11
C VAL A 86 15.65 -13.61 19.06
N ASP A 87 15.91 -14.21 17.90
CA ASP A 87 16.71 -13.58 16.84
C ASP A 87 15.89 -12.56 16.01
N ILE A 88 14.56 -12.66 16.06
CA ILE A 88 13.63 -11.81 15.33
C ILE A 88 13.28 -10.60 16.20
N VAL A 89 13.83 -9.43 15.87
CA VAL A 89 13.52 -8.18 16.57
C VAL A 89 12.09 -7.74 16.27
N ARG A 90 11.67 -7.87 15.01
CA ARG A 90 10.32 -7.49 14.57
C ARG A 90 9.95 -8.21 13.29
N GLN A 91 8.66 -8.51 13.18
CA GLN A 91 8.06 -9.12 12.01
C GLN A 91 6.73 -8.45 11.67
N ARG A 92 6.42 -8.35 10.38
CA ARG A 92 5.13 -7.88 9.86
C ARG A 92 4.76 -8.66 8.62
N PHE A 93 3.52 -9.14 8.58
CA PHE A 93 2.91 -9.74 7.40
C PHE A 93 2.00 -8.71 6.72
N PHE A 94 2.18 -8.56 5.41
CA PHE A 94 1.36 -7.73 4.55
C PHE A 94 0.72 -8.61 3.49
N LYS A 95 -0.58 -8.43 3.24
CA LYS A 95 -1.23 -9.10 2.11
C LYS A 95 -0.82 -8.35 0.85
N VAL A 96 -0.16 -9.03 -0.09
CA VAL A 96 0.15 -8.44 -1.39
C VAL A 96 -1.17 -8.26 -2.13
N LYS A 97 -1.47 -7.02 -2.50
CA LYS A 97 -2.52 -6.73 -3.46
C LYS A 97 -1.90 -6.87 -4.84
N GLU A 98 -2.58 -7.55 -5.75
CA GLU A 98 -2.18 -7.54 -7.14
C GLU A 98 -2.23 -6.09 -7.63
N GLU A 99 -1.07 -5.54 -7.97
CA GLU A 99 -1.00 -4.19 -8.52
C GLU A 99 -1.60 -4.23 -9.92
N GLU A 100 -2.68 -3.49 -10.13
CA GLU A 100 -3.12 -3.14 -11.47
C GLU A 100 -1.98 -2.37 -12.13
N ARG A 101 -1.38 -2.93 -13.18
CA ARG A 101 -0.34 -2.25 -13.97
C ARG A 101 -0.97 -1.06 -14.69
N LYS A 102 -1.10 0.06 -13.99
CA LYS A 102 -1.50 1.34 -14.57
C LYS A 102 -0.30 1.91 -15.30
N ALA A 103 -0.48 2.27 -16.56
CA ALA A 103 0.53 3.00 -17.29
C ALA A 103 0.78 4.35 -16.58
N CYS A 104 2.02 4.83 -16.59
CA CYS A 104 2.35 6.14 -16.05
C CYS A 104 1.80 7.21 -17.00
N THR A 105 0.76 7.93 -16.58
CA THR A 105 0.10 9.03 -17.34
C THR A 105 0.58 10.42 -16.92
N LEU A 106 1.68 10.51 -16.17
CA LEU A 106 2.15 11.78 -15.57
C LEU A 106 2.39 12.88 -16.62
N GLU A 107 2.87 12.51 -17.80
CA GLU A 107 3.11 13.46 -18.90
C GLU A 107 1.80 14.11 -19.38
N GLU A 108 0.74 13.31 -19.51
CA GLU A 108 -0.60 13.77 -19.91
C GLU A 108 -1.22 14.67 -18.83
N GLU A 109 -0.99 14.34 -17.55
CA GLU A 109 -1.44 15.14 -16.40
C GLU A 109 -0.73 16.48 -16.27
N LEU A 110 0.50 16.62 -16.78
CA LEU A 110 1.27 17.85 -16.71
C LEU A 110 0.93 18.85 -17.83
N LEU A 111 0.22 18.41 -18.88
CA LEU A 111 -0.22 19.31 -19.96
C LEU A 111 -1.03 20.49 -19.41
N PRO A 112 -1.05 21.66 -20.08
CA PRO A 112 -1.93 22.76 -19.69
C PRO A 112 -3.40 22.33 -19.67
N PRO A 113 -4.26 22.93 -18.82
CA PRO A 113 -5.66 22.51 -18.65
C PRO A 113 -6.48 22.41 -19.95
N ALA A 114 -6.15 23.22 -20.96
CA ALA A 114 -6.83 23.18 -22.26
C ALA A 114 -6.61 21.87 -23.03
N TYR A 115 -5.44 21.23 -22.86
CA TYR A 115 -5.04 20.04 -23.60
C TYR A 115 -5.26 18.73 -22.81
N ARG A 116 -5.63 18.81 -21.53
CA ARG A 116 -5.93 17.62 -20.72
C ARG A 116 -7.25 16.99 -21.13
N GLU A 117 -7.25 15.69 -21.38
CA GLU A 117 -8.45 14.96 -21.79
C GLU A 117 -9.57 15.03 -20.75
N ASP A 118 -9.24 14.94 -19.47
CA ASP A 118 -10.22 14.93 -18.38
C ASP A 118 -10.95 16.27 -18.28
N VAL A 119 -10.24 17.38 -18.48
CA VAL A 119 -10.81 18.73 -18.49
C VAL A 119 -11.69 18.93 -19.72
N GLN A 120 -11.28 18.43 -20.88
CA GLN A 120 -12.10 18.47 -22.09
C GLN A 120 -13.41 17.68 -21.90
N LYS A 121 -13.34 16.48 -21.31
CA LYS A 121 -14.51 15.66 -20.94
C LYS A 121 -15.43 16.41 -19.97
N MET A 122 -14.87 17.07 -18.95
CA MET A 122 -15.64 17.89 -18.00
C MET A 122 -16.37 19.06 -18.68
N ILE A 123 -15.70 19.77 -19.60
CA ILE A 123 -16.30 20.86 -20.36
C ILE A 123 -17.44 20.34 -21.25
N GLN A 124 -17.27 19.18 -21.90
CA GLN A 124 -18.31 18.55 -22.70
C GLN A 124 -19.54 18.19 -21.85
N ILE A 125 -19.31 17.52 -20.70
CA ILE A 125 -20.39 17.17 -19.75
C ILE A 125 -21.14 18.43 -19.31
N GLY A 126 -20.42 19.48 -18.93
CA GLY A 126 -21.00 20.77 -18.55
C GLY A 126 -21.87 21.38 -19.65
N LYS A 127 -21.39 21.40 -20.90
CA LYS A 127 -22.16 21.89 -22.07
C LYS A 127 -23.46 21.11 -22.26
N THR A 128 -23.43 19.78 -22.13
CA THR A 128 -24.64 18.95 -22.25
C THR A 128 -25.62 19.14 -21.08
N GLN A 129 -25.13 19.39 -19.87
CA GLN A 129 -25.99 19.53 -18.68
C GLN A 129 -26.69 20.89 -18.58
N VAL A 130 -26.11 21.95 -19.13
CA VAL A 130 -26.72 23.31 -19.17
C VAL A 130 -28.09 23.30 -19.87
N ASN A 131 -28.31 22.38 -20.81
CA ASN A 131 -29.59 22.26 -21.52
C ASN A 131 -30.76 21.71 -20.67
N ARG A 132 -30.56 21.34 -19.40
CA ARG A 132 -31.67 20.91 -18.53
C ARG A 132 -32.57 22.04 -18.04
N PHE A 133 -32.05 23.27 -17.94
CA PHE A 133 -32.83 24.46 -17.57
C PHE A 133 -32.97 25.37 -18.78
N THR A 134 -33.85 25.00 -19.72
CA THR A 134 -34.20 25.81 -20.88
C THR A 134 -35.10 27.00 -20.53
N TYR A 135 -35.62 27.05 -19.30
CA TYR A 135 -36.45 28.16 -18.83
C TYR A 135 -35.58 29.39 -18.55
N LYS A 136 -35.48 30.27 -19.55
CA LYS A 136 -35.04 31.64 -19.35
C LYS A 136 -36.15 32.40 -18.62
N PHE A 137 -35.90 32.83 -17.39
CA PHE A 137 -36.82 33.68 -16.63
C PHE A 137 -37.18 34.91 -17.47
N LYS A 138 -38.44 35.03 -17.88
CA LYS A 138 -38.93 36.21 -18.59
C LYS A 138 -39.30 37.27 -17.56
N TYR A 139 -38.60 38.39 -17.60
CA TYR A 139 -38.90 39.55 -16.75
C TYR A 139 -40.27 40.17 -17.03
N ASN A 140 -40.78 39.99 -18.26
CA ASN A 140 -42.09 40.50 -18.63
C ASN A 140 -43.18 39.50 -18.20
N SER A 141 -43.72 39.69 -17.00
CA SER A 141 -44.80 38.89 -16.41
C SER A 141 -46.17 39.13 -17.07
N GLY A 142 -46.25 39.99 -18.09
CA GLY A 142 -47.52 40.41 -18.70
C GLY A 142 -48.34 41.37 -17.81
N LEU A 143 -47.72 41.90 -16.76
CA LEU A 143 -48.26 42.95 -15.91
C LEU A 143 -47.63 44.29 -16.32
N ASP A 144 -48.44 45.35 -16.41
CA ASP A 144 -48.00 46.71 -16.76
C ASP A 144 -47.10 47.38 -15.70
N TYR A 145 -46.78 46.68 -14.60
CA TYR A 145 -45.88 47.17 -13.57
C TYR A 145 -44.84 46.10 -13.21
N TYR A 146 -43.65 46.56 -12.81
CA TYR A 146 -42.55 45.68 -12.44
C TYR A 146 -42.59 45.39 -10.93
N PRO A 147 -42.92 44.16 -10.50
CA PRO A 147 -43.18 43.85 -9.09
C PRO A 147 -41.94 43.87 -8.17
N PHE A 148 -40.75 44.15 -8.72
CA PHE A 148 -39.49 44.21 -7.96
C PHE A 148 -38.91 45.63 -7.84
N GLN A 149 -39.64 46.66 -8.27
CA GLN A 149 -39.32 48.05 -7.95
C GLN A 149 -40.09 48.48 -6.70
N LYS A 150 -39.35 48.77 -5.63
CA LYS A 150 -39.79 49.63 -4.52
C LYS A 150 -38.90 50.87 -4.53
#